data_AF-A0A7S0H6N4-F1
#
_entry.id   AF-A0A7S0H6N4-F1
#
_cell.length_a   1.000
_cell.length_b   1.000
_cell.length_c   1.000
_cell.angle_alpha   90.00
_cell.angle_beta   90.00
_cell.angle_gamma   90.00
#
_symmetry.space_group_name_H-M   'P 1'
#
loop_
_entity.id
_entity.type
_entity.pdbx_description
1 polymer ?
#
loop_
_entity_poly.entity_id
_entity_poly.type
_entity_poly.pdbx_seq_one_letter_code
_entity_poly.pdbx_strand_id
1 'polypeptide(L)'
;RLRDPHLAMVRGSAKIKAQEKRLKKLNSDRSNKKNDGKSFKANKAAGLKLVCGECKASFPNIVVASDHFNARHPKKPFPSSWQAAKDALDAEARAETERKAQKKKKAKEKAEKLSKIRMALTKFYEENAPDKAGNIEKIMTKYDGKWDKLEAGLKKSYGEKAPTLV
;
A
#
# COMPACT_ATOMS: atom_id res chain seq x y z
N ARG A 1 -27.30 -34.08 -35.58
CA ARG A 1 -27.34 -32.59 -35.55
C ARG A 1 -25.98 -32.08 -35.09
N LEU A 2 -25.06 -31.77 -36.02
CA LEU A 2 -23.76 -31.20 -35.68
C LEU A 2 -23.97 -29.80 -35.06
N ARG A 3 -23.33 -29.55 -33.92
CA ARG A 3 -23.48 -28.29 -33.18
C ARG A 3 -22.61 -27.23 -33.86
N ASP A 4 -23.26 -26.24 -34.48
CA ASP A 4 -22.61 -25.13 -35.17
C ASP A 4 -21.52 -24.45 -34.31
N PRO A 5 -20.23 -24.50 -34.71
CA PRO A 5 -19.13 -23.96 -33.92
C PRO A 5 -19.22 -22.43 -33.73
N HIS A 6 -19.92 -21.74 -34.64
CA HIS A 6 -20.17 -20.30 -34.57
C HIS A 6 -21.05 -19.91 -33.36
N LEU A 7 -22.04 -20.74 -32.96
CA LEU A 7 -22.89 -20.48 -31.79
C LEU A 7 -22.19 -20.73 -30.44
N ALA A 8 -21.11 -21.51 -30.41
CA ALA A 8 -20.29 -21.73 -29.22
C ALA A 8 -19.40 -20.51 -28.92
N MET A 9 -18.84 -19.86 -29.95
CA MET A 9 -18.03 -18.63 -29.83
C MET A 9 -18.85 -17.40 -29.38
N VAL A 10 -20.11 -17.28 -29.80
CA VAL A 10 -21.00 -16.16 -29.41
C VAL A 10 -21.36 -16.22 -27.91
N ARG A 11 -21.58 -17.42 -27.36
CA ARG A 11 -21.85 -17.61 -25.91
C ARG A 11 -20.60 -17.41 -25.06
N GLY A 12 -19.42 -17.80 -25.55
CA GLY A 12 -18.15 -17.54 -24.89
C GLY A 12 -17.86 -16.05 -24.78
N SER A 13 -18.03 -15.31 -25.87
CA SER A 13 -17.85 -13.85 -25.91
C SER A 13 -18.79 -13.10 -24.96
N ALA A 14 -20.04 -13.54 -24.84
CA ALA A 14 -20.99 -12.97 -23.88
C ALA A 14 -20.54 -13.20 -22.42
N LYS A 15 -20.03 -14.39 -22.11
CA LYS A 15 -19.52 -14.74 -20.78
C LYS A 15 -18.24 -13.97 -20.42
N ILE A 16 -17.33 -13.80 -21.37
CA ILE A 16 -16.09 -13.02 -21.19
C ILE A 16 -16.44 -11.54 -20.93
N LYS A 17 -17.34 -10.95 -21.73
CA LYS A 17 -17.80 -9.56 -21.51
C LYS A 17 -18.48 -9.38 -20.15
N ALA A 18 -19.23 -10.36 -19.67
CA ALA A 18 -19.85 -10.32 -18.34
C ALA A 18 -18.80 -10.40 -17.20
N GLN A 19 -17.79 -11.25 -17.33
CA GLN A 19 -16.68 -11.36 -16.38
C GLN A 19 -15.85 -10.07 -16.34
N GLU A 20 -15.51 -9.49 -17.49
CA GLU A 20 -14.80 -8.22 -17.58
C GLU A 20 -15.58 -7.07 -16.93
N LYS A 21 -16.90 -6.98 -17.17
CA LYS A 21 -17.75 -5.97 -16.52
C LYS A 21 -17.78 -6.12 -15.00
N ARG A 22 -17.81 -7.37 -14.50
CA ARG A 22 -17.77 -7.64 -13.06
C ARG A 22 -16.42 -7.30 -12.44
N LEU A 23 -15.32 -7.62 -13.13
CA LEU A 23 -13.96 -7.24 -12.70
C LEU A 23 -13.78 -5.72 -12.70
N LYS A 24 -14.30 -5.01 -13.72
CA LYS A 24 -14.30 -3.53 -13.77
C LYS A 24 -15.09 -2.91 -12.62
N LYS A 25 -16.28 -3.44 -12.31
CA LYS A 25 -17.07 -3.01 -11.13
C LYS A 25 -16.35 -3.29 -9.81
N LEU A 26 -15.81 -4.48 -9.63
CA LEU A 26 -15.04 -4.81 -8.43
C LEU A 26 -13.81 -3.90 -8.27
N ASN A 27 -13.13 -3.55 -9.36
CA ASN A 27 -12.01 -2.63 -9.32
C ASN A 27 -12.45 -1.18 -9.01
N SER A 28 -13.55 -0.70 -9.59
CA SER A 28 -14.10 0.63 -9.28
C SER A 28 -14.63 0.74 -7.85
N ASP A 29 -15.32 -0.30 -7.36
CA ASP A 29 -15.83 -0.37 -5.99
C ASP A 29 -14.67 -0.46 -4.99
N ARG A 30 -13.59 -1.16 -5.33
CA ARG A 30 -12.39 -1.28 -4.49
C ARG A 30 -11.56 0.00 -4.47
N SER A 31 -11.56 0.80 -5.54
CA SER A 31 -10.99 2.16 -5.51
C SER A 31 -11.84 3.11 -4.68
N ASN A 32 -13.17 3.02 -4.73
CA ASN A 32 -14.06 3.88 -3.95
C ASN A 32 -14.00 3.54 -2.44
N LYS A 33 -14.00 2.24 -2.11
CA LYS A 33 -13.96 1.73 -0.73
C LYS A 33 -12.69 2.08 0.07
N LYS A 34 -11.59 2.43 -0.60
CA LYS A 34 -10.37 2.93 0.08
C LYS A 34 -10.58 4.33 0.69
N ASN A 35 -11.52 5.12 0.16
CA ASN A 35 -11.89 6.42 0.69
C ASN A 35 -13.11 6.32 1.63
N ASP A 36 -14.08 5.46 1.34
CA ASP A 36 -15.31 5.33 2.15
C ASP A 36 -15.12 4.58 3.48
N GLY A 37 -14.10 3.72 3.59
CA GLY A 37 -13.92 2.84 4.75
C GLY A 37 -13.50 3.51 6.06
N LYS A 38 -12.97 4.75 6.00
CA LYS A 38 -12.51 5.49 7.19
C LYS A 38 -13.64 6.26 7.88
N SER A 39 -14.60 6.77 7.12
CA SER A 39 -15.70 7.59 7.63
C SER A 39 -16.88 6.76 8.19
N PHE A 40 -17.08 5.52 7.73
CA PHE A 40 -18.19 4.68 8.20
C PHE A 40 -17.88 3.87 9.48
N LYS A 41 -16.61 3.48 9.69
CA LYS A 41 -16.19 2.66 10.85
C LYS A 41 -16.17 3.43 12.17
N ALA A 42 -15.74 4.69 12.16
CA ALA A 42 -15.70 5.51 13.38
C ALA A 42 -17.11 5.80 13.93
N ASN A 43 -18.10 6.00 13.06
CA ASN A 43 -19.45 6.40 13.47
C ASN A 43 -20.39 5.24 13.81
N LYS A 44 -20.16 4.04 13.24
CA LYS A 44 -20.92 2.84 13.64
C LYS A 44 -20.60 2.41 15.08
N ALA A 45 -19.40 2.74 15.57
CA ALA A 45 -18.95 2.36 16.90
C ALA A 45 -19.47 3.29 18.01
N ALA A 46 -19.83 4.54 17.69
CA ALA A 46 -20.15 5.55 18.70
C ALA A 46 -21.64 5.90 18.85
N GLY A 47 -22.51 5.63 17.87
CA GLY A 47 -23.95 5.95 17.97
C GLY A 47 -24.32 7.43 18.16
N LEU A 48 -23.33 8.33 18.31
CA LEU A 48 -23.51 9.78 18.42
C LEU A 48 -23.85 10.37 17.06
N LYS A 49 -25.11 10.77 16.89
CA LYS A 49 -25.54 11.59 15.76
C LYS A 49 -25.15 13.04 16.03
N LEU A 50 -24.42 13.67 15.10
CA LEU A 50 -24.12 15.10 15.20
C LEU A 50 -25.36 15.90 14.81
N VAL A 51 -25.70 16.94 15.57
CA VAL A 51 -26.90 17.78 15.29
C VAL A 51 -26.46 19.21 15.04
N CYS A 52 -26.86 19.78 13.91
CA CYS A 52 -26.61 21.19 13.60
C CYS A 52 -27.46 22.10 14.48
N GLY A 53 -26.82 23.05 15.18
CA GLY A 53 -27.52 24.02 16.04
C GLY A 53 -28.44 25.00 15.28
N GLU A 54 -28.24 25.16 13.97
CA GLU A 54 -28.95 26.17 13.16
C GLU A 54 -30.22 25.62 12.50
N CYS A 55 -30.12 24.45 11.87
CA CYS A 55 -31.22 23.84 11.14
C CYS A 55 -31.76 22.56 11.78
N LYS A 56 -31.16 22.11 12.91
CA LYS A 56 -31.50 20.88 13.63
C LYS A 56 -31.35 19.59 12.81
N ALA A 57 -30.70 19.66 11.64
CA ALA A 57 -30.39 18.49 10.83
C ALA A 57 -29.40 17.58 11.58
N SER A 58 -29.63 16.27 11.47
CA SER A 58 -28.84 15.22 12.12
C SER A 58 -27.96 14.51 11.10
N PHE A 59 -26.68 14.34 11.44
CA PHE A 59 -25.67 13.79 10.56
C PHE A 59 -24.99 12.57 11.16
N PRO A 60 -24.61 11.60 10.31
CA PRO A 60 -23.92 10.39 10.76
C PRO A 60 -22.44 10.61 11.04
N ASN A 61 -21.80 11.66 10.52
CA ASN A 61 -20.38 11.93 10.73
C ASN A 61 -20.04 13.42 10.58
N ILE A 62 -18.85 13.80 11.05
CA ILE A 62 -18.37 15.18 11.05
C ILE A 62 -18.09 15.73 9.64
N VAL A 63 -17.74 14.86 8.68
CA VAL A 63 -17.46 15.27 7.30
C VAL A 63 -18.73 15.74 6.60
N VAL A 64 -19.79 14.94 6.66
CA VAL A 64 -21.12 15.26 6.13
C VAL A 64 -21.72 16.45 6.88
N ALA A 65 -21.49 16.55 8.19
CA ALA A 65 -21.91 17.72 8.98
C ALA A 65 -21.18 19.00 8.53
N SER A 66 -19.88 18.91 8.22
CA SER A 66 -19.06 20.03 7.70
C SER A 66 -19.51 20.47 6.30
N ASP A 67 -19.73 19.52 5.39
CA ASP A 67 -20.21 19.82 4.03
C ASP A 67 -21.59 20.45 4.05
N HIS A 68 -22.49 19.94 4.90
CA HIS A 68 -23.79 20.55 5.12
C HIS A 68 -23.67 22.00 5.62
N PHE A 69 -22.83 22.23 6.63
CA PHE A 69 -22.68 23.56 7.23
C PHE A 69 -22.14 24.57 6.22
N ASN A 70 -21.14 24.18 5.43
CA ASN A 70 -20.57 25.03 4.38
C ASN A 70 -21.58 25.35 3.26
N ALA A 71 -22.46 24.40 2.91
CA ALA A 71 -23.45 24.58 1.86
C ALA A 71 -24.71 25.34 2.30
N ARG A 72 -25.14 25.16 3.56
CA ARG A 72 -26.41 25.69 4.09
C ARG A 72 -26.24 26.91 4.98
N HIS A 73 -25.05 27.10 5.58
CA HIS A 73 -24.76 28.18 6.50
C HIS A 73 -23.44 28.92 6.17
N PRO A 74 -23.25 29.41 4.92
CA PRO A 74 -21.98 30.01 4.48
C PRO A 74 -21.61 31.32 5.19
N LYS A 75 -22.59 31.99 5.82
CA LYS A 75 -22.38 33.23 6.56
C LYS A 75 -21.96 33.03 8.02
N LYS A 76 -22.10 31.83 8.58
CA LYS A 76 -21.84 31.58 10.00
C LYS A 76 -20.48 30.90 10.15
N PRO A 77 -19.70 31.23 11.19
CA PRO A 77 -18.46 30.52 11.44
C PRO A 77 -18.75 29.07 11.82
N PHE A 78 -17.93 28.15 11.32
CA PHE A 78 -18.06 26.73 11.63
C PHE A 78 -17.90 26.51 13.15
N PRO A 79 -18.79 25.73 13.79
CA PRO A 79 -18.74 25.53 15.23
C PRO A 79 -17.40 24.92 15.67
N SER A 80 -16.75 25.54 16.66
CA SER A 80 -15.42 25.15 17.16
C SER A 80 -15.38 23.69 17.66
N SER A 81 -16.45 23.22 18.29
CA SER A 81 -16.58 21.82 18.75
C SER A 81 -16.52 20.81 17.60
N TRP A 82 -16.91 21.22 16.39
CA TRP A 82 -16.84 20.40 15.19
C TRP A 82 -15.50 20.56 14.47
N GLN A 83 -14.88 21.74 14.56
CA GLN A 83 -13.55 22.00 14.01
C GLN A 83 -12.50 21.12 14.68
N ALA A 84 -12.50 21.05 16.01
CA ALA A 84 -11.57 20.20 16.76
C ALA A 84 -11.69 18.70 16.38
N ALA A 85 -12.92 18.23 16.14
CA ALA A 85 -13.16 16.85 15.70
C ALA A 85 -12.66 16.60 14.27
N LYS A 86 -12.78 17.59 13.38
CA LYS A 86 -12.24 17.52 12.01
C LYS A 86 -10.72 17.53 12.01
N ASP A 87 -10.12 18.44 12.77
CA ASP A 87 -8.67 18.56 12.90
C ASP A 87 -8.03 17.28 13.50
N ALA A 88 -8.71 16.63 14.44
CA ALA A 88 -8.28 15.34 14.98
C ALA A 88 -8.27 14.23 13.91
N LEU A 89 -9.32 14.11 13.10
CA LEU A 89 -9.37 13.13 12.00
C LEU A 89 -8.31 13.40 10.93
N ASP A 90 -8.08 14.67 10.61
CA ASP A 90 -7.06 15.07 9.64
C ASP A 90 -5.64 14.84 10.19
N ALA A 91 -5.42 15.01 11.49
CA ALA A 91 -4.16 14.67 12.16
C ALA A 91 -3.88 13.16 12.13
N GLU A 92 -4.88 12.31 12.40
CA GLU A 92 -4.76 10.86 12.28
C GLU A 92 -4.47 10.43 10.83
N ALA A 93 -5.12 11.07 9.85
CA ALA A 93 -4.86 10.83 8.43
C ALA A 93 -3.42 11.19 8.05
N ARG A 94 -2.91 12.34 8.51
CA ARG A 94 -1.51 12.75 8.31
C ARG A 94 -0.54 11.75 8.95
N ALA A 95 -0.77 11.35 10.20
CA ALA A 95 0.05 10.35 10.89
C ALA A 95 0.09 9.01 10.13
N GLU A 96 -1.04 8.58 9.55
CA GLU A 96 -1.07 7.36 8.73
C GLU A 96 -0.28 7.52 7.42
N THR A 97 -0.37 8.68 6.76
CA THR A 97 0.42 8.97 5.55
C THR A 97 1.91 9.00 5.86
N GLU A 98 2.31 9.59 6.98
CA GLU A 98 3.70 9.62 7.44
C GLU A 98 4.22 8.23 7.77
N ARG A 99 3.43 7.41 8.50
CA ARG A 99 3.79 6.02 8.81
C ARG A 99 3.95 5.18 7.53
N LYS A 100 3.09 5.40 6.52
CA LYS A 100 3.22 4.77 5.19
C LYS A 100 4.45 5.27 4.45
N ALA A 101 4.74 6.58 4.49
CA ALA A 101 5.92 7.16 3.89
C ALA A 101 7.22 6.64 4.51
N GLN A 102 7.29 6.54 5.84
CA GLN A 102 8.42 5.95 6.56
C GLN A 102 8.63 4.48 6.19
N LYS A 103 7.56 3.66 6.13
CA LYS A 103 7.65 2.27 5.66
C LYS A 103 8.18 2.18 4.23
N LYS A 104 7.72 3.06 3.34
CA LYS A 104 8.18 3.13 1.94
C LYS A 104 9.66 3.55 1.84
N LYS A 105 10.09 4.54 2.64
CA LYS A 105 11.50 4.97 2.72
C LYS A 105 12.40 3.83 3.19
N LYS A 106 12.05 3.17 4.30
CA LYS A 106 12.80 2.01 4.82
C LYS A 106 12.85 0.84 3.82
N ALA A 107 11.76 0.57 3.11
CA ALA A 107 11.73 -0.47 2.07
C ALA A 107 12.62 -0.10 0.87
N LYS A 108 12.61 1.17 0.42
CA LYS A 108 13.47 1.65 -0.66
C LYS A 108 14.94 1.55 -0.27
N GLU A 109 15.31 1.98 0.92
CA GLU A 109 16.68 1.89 1.44
C GLU A 109 17.14 0.43 1.58
N LYS A 110 16.27 -0.46 2.09
CA LYS A 110 16.56 -1.89 2.15
C LYS A 110 16.77 -2.48 0.75
N ALA A 111 15.93 -2.13 -0.22
CA ALA A 111 16.07 -2.60 -1.60
C ALA A 111 17.35 -2.09 -2.27
N GLU A 112 17.73 -0.84 -2.02
CA GLU A 112 18.99 -0.27 -2.52
C GLU A 112 20.21 -0.98 -1.93
N LYS A 113 20.21 -1.21 -0.60
CA LYS A 113 21.27 -1.98 0.08
C LYS A 113 21.37 -3.40 -0.48
N LEU A 114 20.25 -4.09 -0.63
CA LEU A 114 20.21 -5.43 -1.25
C LEU A 114 20.75 -5.43 -2.68
N SER A 115 20.43 -4.41 -3.47
CA SER A 115 20.95 -4.27 -4.84
C SER A 115 22.46 -4.12 -4.88
N LYS A 116 23.03 -3.25 -4.02
CA LYS A 116 24.49 -3.04 -3.94
C LYS A 116 25.22 -4.32 -3.55
N ILE A 117 24.70 -5.00 -2.53
CA ILE A 117 25.25 -6.26 -2.03
C ILE A 117 25.22 -7.35 -3.10
N ARG A 118 24.10 -7.47 -3.82
CA ARG A 118 23.97 -8.41 -4.94
C ARG A 118 25.03 -8.15 -6.00
N MET A 119 25.20 -6.90 -6.43
CA MET A 119 26.22 -6.54 -7.42
C MET A 119 27.64 -6.88 -6.95
N ALA A 120 27.97 -6.58 -5.70
CA ALA A 120 29.27 -6.90 -5.11
C ALA A 120 29.53 -8.42 -5.07
N LEU A 121 28.52 -9.22 -4.67
CA LEU A 121 28.60 -10.68 -4.65
C LEU A 121 28.71 -11.27 -6.05
N THR A 122 27.92 -10.78 -7.01
CA THR A 122 27.97 -11.23 -8.41
C THR A 122 29.37 -11.01 -8.98
N LYS A 123 29.89 -9.78 -8.89
CA LYS A 123 31.24 -9.46 -9.39
C LYS A 123 32.31 -10.33 -8.74
N PHE A 124 32.24 -10.50 -7.42
CA PHE A 124 33.22 -11.31 -6.70
C PHE A 124 33.18 -12.80 -7.06
N TYR A 125 32.00 -13.39 -7.17
CA TYR A 125 31.88 -14.81 -7.51
C TYR A 125 32.17 -15.06 -9.00
N GLU A 126 31.90 -14.13 -9.90
CA GLU A 126 32.33 -14.24 -11.30
C GLU A 126 33.86 -14.30 -11.43
N GLU A 127 34.58 -13.49 -10.66
CA GLU A 127 36.05 -13.41 -10.70
C GLU A 127 36.75 -14.54 -9.92
N ASN A 128 36.15 -15.07 -8.84
CA ASN A 128 36.81 -16.02 -7.93
C ASN A 128 36.21 -17.43 -7.88
N ALA A 129 34.93 -17.63 -8.24
CA ALA A 129 34.28 -18.95 -8.23
C ALA A 129 32.95 -18.95 -9.03
N PRO A 130 32.98 -19.13 -10.36
CA PRO A 130 31.78 -19.05 -11.20
C PRO A 130 30.70 -20.08 -10.81
N ASP A 131 31.10 -21.23 -10.24
CA ASP A 131 30.18 -22.25 -9.71
C ASP A 131 29.23 -21.73 -8.60
N LYS A 132 29.66 -20.71 -7.84
CA LYS A 132 28.85 -20.15 -6.75
C LYS A 132 27.93 -19.03 -7.22
N ALA A 133 28.07 -18.56 -8.47
CA ALA A 133 27.22 -17.52 -9.05
C ALA A 133 25.74 -17.91 -9.12
N GLY A 134 25.44 -19.19 -9.37
CA GLY A 134 24.07 -19.72 -9.35
C GLY A 134 23.41 -19.74 -7.97
N ASN A 135 24.19 -19.66 -6.89
CA ASN A 135 23.70 -19.69 -5.51
C ASN A 135 23.56 -18.29 -4.88
N ILE A 136 23.82 -17.21 -5.62
CA ILE A 136 23.76 -15.83 -5.10
C ILE A 136 22.40 -15.51 -4.47
N GLU A 137 21.29 -15.94 -5.07
CA GLU A 137 19.94 -15.75 -4.51
C GLU A 137 19.74 -16.46 -3.17
N LYS A 138 20.27 -17.68 -3.04
CA LYS A 138 20.19 -18.48 -1.79
C LYS A 138 21.07 -17.87 -0.71
N ILE A 139 22.25 -17.35 -1.07
CA ILE A 139 23.14 -16.63 -0.16
C ILE A 139 22.47 -15.32 0.28
N MET A 140 21.85 -14.61 -0.66
CA MET A 140 21.20 -13.32 -0.40
C MET A 140 20.02 -13.44 0.56
N THR A 141 19.25 -14.53 0.46
CA THR A 141 18.12 -14.81 1.38
C THR A 141 18.59 -15.34 2.73
N LYS A 142 19.63 -16.19 2.76
CA LYS A 142 20.16 -16.78 4.01
C LYS A 142 20.89 -15.75 4.89
N TYR A 143 21.50 -14.74 4.28
CA TYR A 143 22.28 -13.71 4.96
C TYR A 143 21.61 -12.31 4.94
N ASP A 144 20.33 -12.19 4.62
CA ASP A 144 19.59 -10.92 4.72
C ASP A 144 19.65 -10.38 6.16
N GLY A 145 20.36 -9.25 6.34
CA GLY A 145 20.59 -8.64 7.64
C GLY A 145 21.76 -9.24 8.45
N LYS A 146 22.56 -10.13 7.88
CA LYS A 146 23.77 -10.73 8.48
C LYS A 146 24.97 -10.66 7.53
N TRP A 147 25.07 -9.57 6.77
CA TRP A 147 26.09 -9.36 5.74
C TRP A 147 27.50 -9.35 6.31
N ASP A 148 27.69 -8.83 7.54
CA ASP A 148 28.98 -8.82 8.24
C ASP A 148 29.51 -10.25 8.48
N LYS A 149 28.61 -11.20 8.76
CA LYS A 149 29.00 -12.61 8.97
C LYS A 149 29.40 -13.28 7.66
N LEU A 150 28.75 -12.91 6.55
CA LEU A 150 29.09 -13.41 5.22
C LEU A 150 30.46 -12.85 4.78
N GLU A 151 30.70 -11.57 5.00
CA GLU A 151 31.98 -10.92 4.71
C GLU A 151 33.12 -11.51 5.53
N ALA A 152 32.93 -11.72 6.84
CA ALA A 152 33.94 -12.36 7.69
C ALA A 152 34.26 -13.81 7.24
N GLY A 153 33.24 -14.56 6.80
CA GLY A 153 33.43 -15.89 6.22
C GLY A 153 34.18 -15.85 4.89
N LEU A 154 33.85 -14.88 4.03
CA LEU A 154 34.52 -14.67 2.75
C LEU A 154 36.00 -14.25 2.93
N LYS A 155 36.30 -13.36 3.89
CA LYS A 155 37.67 -12.99 4.27
C LYS A 155 38.48 -14.20 4.74
N LYS A 156 37.86 -15.12 5.49
CA LYS A 156 38.54 -16.36 5.94
C LYS A 156 38.81 -17.33 4.80
N SER A 157 37.96 -17.38 3.77
CA SER A 157 38.11 -18.31 2.63
C SER A 157 38.93 -17.74 1.47
N TYR A 158 38.91 -16.43 1.24
CA TYR A 158 39.50 -15.79 0.05
C TYR A 158 40.50 -14.66 0.38
N GLY A 159 40.79 -14.42 1.67
CA GLY A 159 41.80 -13.46 2.10
C GLY A 159 41.53 -12.03 1.62
N GLU A 160 42.52 -11.40 0.99
CA GLU A 160 42.47 -10.03 0.47
C GLU A 160 41.54 -9.82 -0.73
N LYS A 161 41.07 -10.88 -1.40
CA LYS A 161 40.15 -10.72 -2.54
C LYS A 161 38.69 -10.54 -2.13
N ALA A 162 38.37 -10.67 -0.84
CA ALA A 162 37.00 -10.64 -0.35
C ALA A 162 36.29 -9.31 -0.67
N PRO A 163 35.03 -9.34 -1.14
CA PRO A 163 34.30 -8.13 -1.47
C PRO A 163 33.86 -7.44 -0.17
N THR A 164 34.02 -6.13 -0.11
CA THR A 164 33.36 -5.29 0.91
C THR A 164 31.87 -5.24 0.60
N LEU A 165 31.05 -5.84 1.45
CA LEU A 165 29.60 -5.97 1.23
C LEU A 165 28.80 -4.86 1.93
N VAL A 166 29.46 -4.00 2.70
CA VAL A 166 28.86 -2.92 3.50
C VAL A 166 29.43 -1.57 3.13
#